data_AF-A0A2D9QXG4-F1
#
_entry.id   AF-A0A2D9QXG4-F1
#
_cell.length_a   1.000
_cell.length_b   1.000
_cell.length_c   1.000
_cell.angle_alpha   90.00
_cell.angle_beta   90.00
_cell.angle_gamma   90.00
#
_symmetry.space_group_name_H-M   'P 1'
#
loop_
_entity.id
_entity.type
_entity.pdbx_description
1 polymer ?
#
loop_
_entity_poly.entity_id
_entity_poly.type
_entity_poly.pdbx_seq_one_letter_code
_entity_poly.pdbx_strand_id
1 'polypeptide(L)'
;MKNSYLVHRKTGSSYLFRSVVPLDLQPLLESKQFQLSLGCGILSQSKILSFHLNTITQFIYNLIRENPEMKKLTISDIKEILKLELEKSKRHVQHYYLGTNRFSETDRLKSLLNNQEQEEQFKQNLKQNYRQTLKELNPKVNLVLEEQGYDPEPINSLEFKQLREGLIQLKLEQFEQKRILLSGNSNVVENSEGMEPVESVSTSVQLNSVKDNSLSLSVLCKNFLQSRVDRGSTPLTIMDCQNSTNLLLETIGDIPVNTLGHSHGREFVQTLKKLPKNRKSRFPNKTLSDLVEMENVELMGEKTISKLFSKIITMVNWSINQGYVKENFFKGKLEPTRQKQIIEKHFTPSELELICGNDLKKDSLDKDRPERYWVAFISLYSGSRLNETCQMNVSDIREQDGIWVIDRFR
;
A
#
# COMPACT_ATOMS: atom_id res chain seq x y z
N MET A 1 5.25 41.72 1.21
CA MET A 1 4.49 41.08 2.31
C MET A 1 4.40 39.58 1.99
N LYS A 2 4.93 38.70 2.84
CA LYS A 2 4.84 37.24 2.61
C LYS A 2 3.38 36.81 2.78
N ASN A 3 2.72 36.47 1.68
CA ASN A 3 1.39 35.87 1.72
C ASN A 3 1.51 34.48 2.35
N SER A 4 1.25 34.40 3.66
CA SER A 4 1.13 33.11 4.34
C SER A 4 -0.15 32.43 3.85
N TYR A 5 0.01 31.27 3.22
CA TYR A 5 -1.06 30.32 2.89
C TYR A 5 -1.67 29.69 4.15
N LEU A 6 -1.07 29.95 5.31
CA LEU A 6 -1.51 29.49 6.62
C LEU A 6 -2.14 30.64 7.41
N VAL A 7 -3.31 30.39 7.97
CA VAL A 7 -4.06 31.33 8.82
C VAL A 7 -4.40 30.64 10.13
N HIS A 8 -4.04 31.24 11.26
CA HIS A 8 -4.50 30.77 12.56
C HIS A 8 -5.98 31.14 12.73
N ARG A 9 -6.81 30.22 13.22
CA ARG A 9 -8.24 30.48 13.43
C ARG A 9 -8.40 31.51 14.56
N LYS A 10 -9.36 32.43 14.44
CA LYS A 10 -9.61 33.43 15.48
C LYS A 10 -10.11 32.81 16.80
N THR A 11 -10.72 31.62 16.71
CA THR A 11 -11.26 30.86 17.83
C THR A 11 -10.87 29.39 17.68
N GLY A 12 -10.33 28.79 18.75
CA GLY A 12 -9.80 27.43 18.77
C GLY A 12 -8.32 27.34 18.38
N SER A 13 -7.72 26.16 18.56
CA SER A 13 -6.28 25.92 18.37
C SER A 13 -5.88 25.48 16.96
N SER A 14 -6.80 25.47 15.99
CA SER A 14 -6.56 24.90 14.66
C SER A 14 -6.13 25.93 13.62
N TYR A 15 -5.36 25.48 12.64
CA TYR A 15 -4.97 26.29 11.49
C TYR A 15 -5.86 26.05 10.27
N LEU A 16 -5.92 27.06 9.41
CA LEU A 16 -6.63 27.07 8.14
C LEU A 16 -5.63 27.24 7.00
N PHE A 17 -5.79 26.47 5.94
CA PHE A 17 -5.22 26.79 4.63
C PHE A 17 -6.05 27.90 3.98
N ARG A 18 -5.39 28.89 3.40
CA ARG A 18 -6.00 29.98 2.63
C ARG A 18 -5.37 30.04 1.25
N SER A 19 -6.21 29.98 0.23
CA SER A 19 -5.83 30.30 -1.15
C SER A 19 -6.46 31.62 -1.58
N VAL A 20 -5.66 32.48 -2.21
CA VAL A 20 -6.15 33.68 -2.90
C VAL A 20 -6.43 33.29 -4.35
N VAL A 21 -7.64 33.56 -4.83
CA VAL A 21 -8.03 33.26 -6.20
C VAL A 21 -7.41 34.30 -7.13
N PRO A 22 -6.64 33.89 -8.16
CA PRO A 22 -6.08 34.79 -9.15
C PRO A 22 -7.14 35.66 -9.82
N LEU A 23 -6.82 36.93 -10.11
CA LEU A 23 -7.78 37.95 -10.59
C LEU A 23 -8.57 37.49 -11.82
N ASP A 24 -7.90 36.81 -12.74
CA ASP A 24 -8.45 36.25 -13.97
C ASP A 24 -9.49 35.14 -13.72
N LEU A 25 -9.35 34.40 -12.61
CA LEU A 25 -10.25 33.30 -12.24
C LEU A 25 -11.38 33.73 -11.30
N GLN A 26 -11.36 34.94 -10.75
CA GLN A 26 -12.39 35.43 -9.82
C GLN A 26 -13.80 35.51 -10.44
N PRO A 27 -13.98 35.93 -11.72
CA PRO A 27 -15.30 35.93 -12.35
C PRO A 27 -15.88 34.52 -12.53
N LEU A 28 -15.00 33.53 -12.74
CA LEU A 28 -15.39 32.14 -12.98
C LEU A 28 -15.68 31.39 -11.67
N LEU A 29 -14.85 31.61 -10.65
CA LEU A 29 -14.94 30.96 -9.34
C LEU A 29 -15.78 31.75 -8.33
N GLU A 30 -16.26 32.94 -8.72
CA GLU A 30 -17.13 33.84 -7.94
C GLU A 30 -16.59 34.20 -6.54
N SER A 31 -15.27 34.19 -6.35
CA SER A 31 -14.65 34.61 -5.09
C SER A 31 -13.23 35.13 -5.27
N LYS A 32 -12.81 35.96 -4.31
CA LYS A 32 -11.45 36.50 -4.20
C LYS A 32 -10.48 35.57 -3.48
N GLN A 33 -11.00 34.70 -2.60
CA GLN A 33 -10.21 33.77 -1.81
C GLN A 33 -11.09 32.67 -1.23
N PHE A 34 -10.48 31.59 -0.78
CA PHE A 34 -11.17 30.59 0.03
C PHE A 34 -10.27 30.05 1.15
N GLN A 35 -10.91 29.44 2.14
CA GLN A 35 -10.24 28.81 3.27
C GLN A 35 -10.69 27.36 3.46
N LEU A 36 -9.78 26.53 3.95
CA LEU A 36 -10.01 25.14 4.31
C LEU A 36 -9.41 24.86 5.69
N SER A 37 -10.18 24.22 6.57
CA SER A 37 -9.65 23.80 7.87
C SER A 37 -8.67 22.65 7.71
N LEU A 38 -7.49 22.75 8.32
CA LEU A 38 -6.53 21.65 8.37
C LEU A 38 -6.91 20.62 9.44
N GLY A 39 -7.68 21.05 10.45
CA GLY A 39 -8.01 20.21 11.62
C GLY A 39 -6.79 19.85 12.48
N CYS A 40 -5.70 20.60 12.33
CA CYS A 40 -4.47 20.44 13.10
C CYS A 40 -4.13 21.75 13.83
N GLY A 41 -3.71 21.64 15.09
CA GLY A 41 -3.27 22.77 15.90
C GLY A 41 -1.76 22.89 16.09
N ILE A 42 -0.99 22.00 15.47
CA ILE A 42 0.47 22.02 15.51
C ILE A 42 0.96 22.90 14.36
N LEU A 43 1.68 23.98 14.68
CA LEU A 43 2.11 24.99 13.72
C LEU A 43 2.99 24.42 12.60
N SER A 44 3.96 23.56 12.93
CA SER A 44 4.86 22.95 11.95
C SER A 44 4.11 22.11 10.93
N GLN A 45 3.31 21.15 11.40
CA GLN A 45 2.45 20.31 10.56
C GLN A 45 1.48 21.15 9.71
N SER A 46 0.91 22.19 10.32
CA SER A 46 -0.07 23.03 9.64
C SER A 46 0.56 23.87 8.52
N LYS A 47 1.78 24.39 8.71
CA LYS A 47 2.53 25.08 7.65
C LYS A 47 2.74 24.17 6.44
N ILE A 48 3.05 22.90 6.67
CA ILE A 48 3.44 22.00 5.59
C ILE A 48 2.21 21.46 4.85
N LEU A 49 1.15 21.09 5.58
CA LEU A 49 -0.15 20.77 4.98
C LEU A 49 -0.70 21.94 4.15
N SER A 50 -0.58 23.17 4.66
CA SER A 50 -0.96 24.39 3.94
C SER A 50 -0.15 24.59 2.66
N PHE A 51 1.15 24.33 2.69
CA PHE A 51 2.00 24.41 1.48
C PHE A 51 1.59 23.37 0.43
N HIS A 52 1.36 22.13 0.85
CA HIS A 52 0.93 21.05 -0.06
C HIS A 52 -0.42 21.37 -0.72
N LEU A 53 -1.41 21.78 0.07
CA LEU A 53 -2.70 22.21 -0.47
C LEU A 53 -2.57 23.43 -1.39
N ASN A 54 -1.64 24.34 -1.10
CA ASN A 54 -1.34 25.45 -2.02
C ASN A 54 -0.84 24.94 -3.37
N THR A 55 0.11 24.00 -3.41
CA THR A 55 0.63 23.43 -4.67
C THR A 55 -0.48 22.81 -5.51
N ILE A 56 -1.35 22.01 -4.89
CA ILE A 56 -2.51 21.43 -5.58
C ILE A 56 -3.45 22.53 -6.08
N THR A 57 -3.70 23.54 -5.25
CA THR A 57 -4.59 24.64 -5.63
C THR A 57 -4.03 25.45 -6.81
N GLN A 58 -2.72 25.72 -6.85
CA GLN A 58 -2.09 26.40 -7.98
C GLN A 58 -2.18 25.58 -9.26
N PHE A 59 -1.98 24.26 -9.16
CA PHE A 59 -2.19 23.35 -10.29
C PHE A 59 -3.62 23.41 -10.81
N ILE A 60 -4.63 23.35 -9.92
CA ILE A 60 -6.04 23.51 -10.31
C ILE A 60 -6.29 24.85 -10.99
N TYR A 61 -5.68 25.95 -10.53
CA TYR A 61 -5.82 27.26 -11.19
C TYR A 61 -5.22 27.27 -12.60
N ASN A 62 -4.05 26.68 -12.80
CA ASN A 62 -3.46 26.57 -14.15
C ASN A 62 -4.33 25.70 -15.06
N LEU A 63 -4.85 24.58 -14.54
CA LEU A 63 -5.77 23.71 -15.29
C LEU A 63 -7.02 24.43 -15.79
N ILE A 64 -7.64 25.28 -14.94
CA ILE A 64 -8.82 26.06 -15.32
C ILE A 64 -8.49 27.03 -16.48
N ARG A 65 -7.27 27.57 -16.52
CA ARG A 65 -6.84 28.48 -17.60
C ARG A 65 -6.62 27.76 -18.92
N GLU A 66 -6.07 26.55 -18.86
CA GLU A 66 -5.73 25.77 -20.05
C GLU A 66 -6.95 25.08 -20.68
N ASN A 67 -8.03 24.88 -19.91
CA ASN A 67 -9.23 24.19 -20.38
C ASN A 67 -10.52 24.99 -20.09
N PRO A 68 -10.82 26.07 -20.85
CA PRO A 68 -11.99 26.93 -20.60
C PRO A 68 -13.34 26.23 -20.79
N GLU A 69 -13.37 25.16 -21.58
CA GLU A 69 -14.56 24.35 -21.92
C GLU A 69 -14.87 23.27 -20.87
N MET A 70 -14.00 23.07 -19.86
CA MET A 70 -14.25 22.08 -18.81
C MET A 70 -15.48 22.44 -17.97
N LYS A 71 -16.13 21.41 -17.40
CA LYS A 71 -17.21 21.55 -16.42
C LYS A 71 -16.78 22.59 -15.37
N LYS A 72 -17.54 23.69 -15.25
CA LYS A 72 -17.21 24.82 -14.37
C LYS A 72 -16.94 24.30 -12.95
N LEU A 73 -15.66 24.14 -12.61
CA LEU A 73 -15.23 23.73 -11.29
C LEU A 73 -15.54 24.87 -10.32
N THR A 74 -16.38 24.63 -9.32
CA THR A 74 -16.70 25.63 -8.31
C THR A 74 -15.67 25.60 -7.19
N ILE A 75 -15.64 26.64 -6.35
CA ILE A 75 -14.82 26.62 -5.13
C ILE A 75 -15.21 25.48 -4.18
N SER A 76 -16.46 25.03 -4.22
CA SER A 76 -16.90 23.88 -3.43
C SER A 76 -16.18 22.62 -3.89
N ASP A 77 -16.10 22.40 -5.21
CA ASP A 77 -15.42 21.25 -5.81
C ASP A 77 -13.92 21.28 -5.52
N ILE A 78 -13.28 22.46 -5.63
CA ILE A 78 -11.87 22.66 -5.23
C ILE A 78 -11.67 22.28 -3.76
N LYS A 79 -12.55 22.75 -2.87
CA LYS A 79 -12.47 22.42 -1.44
C LYS A 79 -12.67 20.93 -1.19
N GLU A 80 -13.54 20.26 -1.94
CA GLU A 80 -13.78 18.83 -1.80
C GLU A 80 -12.57 18.00 -2.24
N ILE A 81 -11.97 18.32 -3.39
CA ILE A 81 -10.71 17.73 -3.87
C ILE A 81 -9.60 17.88 -2.80
N LEU A 82 -9.43 19.10 -2.29
CA LEU A 82 -8.42 19.40 -1.28
C LEU A 82 -8.69 18.70 0.06
N LYS A 83 -9.95 18.52 0.46
CA LYS A 83 -10.32 17.73 1.65
C LYS A 83 -9.98 16.26 1.46
N LEU A 84 -10.32 15.68 0.31
CA LEU A 84 -10.04 14.28 0.01
C LEU A 84 -8.53 14.00 0.09
N GLU A 85 -7.72 14.88 -0.48
CA GLU A 85 -6.26 14.74 -0.45
C GLU A 85 -5.68 14.93 0.96
N LEU A 86 -6.19 15.92 1.70
CA LEU A 86 -5.84 16.10 3.11
C LEU A 86 -6.15 14.84 3.95
N GLU A 87 -7.31 14.23 3.74
CA GLU A 87 -7.73 13.01 4.45
C GLU A 87 -6.94 11.77 4.00
N LYS A 88 -6.53 11.67 2.73
CA LYS A 88 -5.61 10.61 2.27
C LYS A 88 -4.25 10.73 2.95
N SER A 89 -3.70 11.94 3.02
CA SER A 89 -2.42 12.19 3.71
C SER A 89 -2.48 11.81 5.18
N LYS A 90 -3.55 12.19 5.89
CA LYS A 90 -3.78 11.83 7.30
C LYS A 90 -3.93 10.32 7.50
N ARG A 91 -4.73 9.65 6.66
CA ARG A 91 -4.96 8.20 6.74
C ARG A 91 -3.67 7.39 6.62
N HIS A 92 -2.74 7.79 5.75
CA HIS A 92 -1.47 7.09 5.59
C HIS A 92 -0.63 7.13 6.88
N VAL A 93 -0.54 8.30 7.50
CA VAL A 93 0.20 8.49 8.76
C VAL A 93 -0.52 7.79 9.92
N GLN A 94 -1.85 7.83 9.96
CA GLN A 94 -2.64 7.14 10.97
C GLN A 94 -2.53 5.62 10.87
N HIS A 95 -2.53 5.04 9.66
CA HIS A 95 -2.28 3.62 9.46
C HIS A 95 -0.90 3.21 9.94
N TYR A 96 0.11 4.06 9.74
CA TYR A 96 1.46 3.83 10.28
C TYR A 96 1.44 3.83 11.82
N TYR A 97 0.80 4.84 12.42
CA TYR A 97 0.70 5.01 13.86
C TYR A 97 -0.11 3.91 14.59
N LEU A 98 -1.19 3.42 13.97
CA LEU A 98 -2.01 2.32 14.50
C LEU A 98 -1.37 0.95 14.23
N GLY A 99 -0.55 0.83 13.19
CA GLY A 99 0.22 -0.38 12.88
C GLY A 99 1.46 -0.59 13.76
N THR A 100 1.92 0.45 14.47
CA THR A 100 3.02 0.35 15.44
C THR A 100 2.48 -0.02 16.83
N ASN A 101 3.03 -1.06 17.45
CA ASN A 101 2.76 -1.39 18.86
C ASN A 101 3.40 -0.34 19.78
N ARG A 102 2.66 0.73 20.08
CA ARG A 102 3.15 1.86 20.88
C ARG A 102 3.31 1.59 22.37
N PHE A 103 2.72 0.51 22.86
CA PHE A 103 2.87 0.10 24.26
C PHE A 103 4.18 -0.67 24.50
N SER A 104 4.88 -1.05 23.41
CA SER A 104 6.24 -1.60 23.42
C SER A 104 7.22 -0.49 23.03
N GLU A 105 8.03 -0.05 23.98
CA GLU A 105 9.03 1.01 23.75
C GLU A 105 10.01 0.60 22.64
N THR A 106 10.39 -0.67 22.61
CA THR A 106 11.26 -1.26 21.59
C THR A 106 10.62 -1.20 20.19
N ASP A 107 9.34 -1.54 20.05
CA ASP A 107 8.66 -1.53 18.74
C ASP A 107 8.37 -0.09 18.27
N ARG A 108 8.10 0.82 19.21
CA ARG A 108 7.98 2.26 18.96
C ARG A 108 9.28 2.84 18.43
N LEU A 109 10.40 2.57 19.10
CA LEU A 109 11.73 3.03 18.68
C LEU A 109 12.17 2.41 17.35
N LYS A 110 11.90 1.12 17.12
CA LYS A 110 12.15 0.47 15.82
C LYS A 110 11.37 1.13 14.68
N SER A 111 10.11 1.49 14.92
CA SER A 111 9.29 2.19 13.93
C SER A 111 9.82 3.60 13.67
N LEU A 112 10.24 4.33 14.71
CA LEU A 112 10.87 5.64 14.56
C LEU A 112 12.17 5.57 13.75
N LEU A 113 13.03 4.60 14.03
CA LEU A 113 14.30 4.41 13.32
C LEU A 113 14.08 4.05 11.85
N ASN A 114 13.20 3.10 11.55
CA ASN A 114 12.85 2.73 10.18
C ASN A 114 12.26 3.93 9.40
N ASN A 115 11.42 4.73 10.05
CA ASN A 115 10.88 5.95 9.45
C ASN A 115 12.00 6.96 9.11
N GLN A 116 12.99 7.11 10.00
CA GLN A 116 14.15 7.97 9.79
C GLN A 116 15.05 7.45 8.65
N GLU A 117 15.37 6.15 8.63
CA GLU A 117 16.19 5.53 7.58
C GLU A 117 15.55 5.72 6.19
N GLN A 118 14.23 5.53 6.08
CA GLN A 118 13.50 5.76 4.84
C GLN A 118 13.51 7.23 4.41
N GLU A 119 13.42 8.16 5.36
CA GLU A 119 13.52 9.60 5.09
C GLU A 119 14.91 9.97 4.56
N GLU A 120 15.96 9.50 5.23
CA GLU A 120 17.36 9.74 4.85
C GLU A 120 17.66 9.14 3.47
N GLN A 121 17.24 7.90 3.22
CA GLN A 121 17.40 7.26 1.92
C GLN A 121 16.67 8.05 0.82
N PHE A 122 15.45 8.54 1.10
CA PHE A 122 14.71 9.36 0.14
C PHE A 122 15.42 10.69 -0.15
N LYS A 123 15.93 11.38 0.88
CA LYS A 123 16.73 12.61 0.73
C LYS A 123 18.03 12.35 -0.02
N GLN A 124 18.73 11.25 0.26
CA GLN A 124 19.94 10.87 -0.46
C GLN A 124 19.65 10.58 -1.93
N ASN A 125 18.56 9.88 -2.24
CA ASN A 125 18.14 9.64 -3.62
C ASN A 125 17.83 10.95 -4.37
N LEU A 126 17.18 11.92 -3.72
CA LEU A 126 16.98 13.25 -4.30
C LEU A 126 18.31 13.98 -4.58
N LYS A 127 19.36 13.75 -3.78
CA LYS A 127 20.68 14.36 -3.99
C LYS A 127 21.52 13.65 -5.06
N GLN A 128 21.62 12.33 -4.98
CA GLN A 128 22.55 11.50 -5.76
C GLN A 128 21.91 10.96 -7.05
N ASN A 129 20.61 10.66 -7.03
CA ASN A 129 19.87 9.96 -8.08
C ASN A 129 18.66 10.78 -8.58
N TYR A 130 18.75 12.11 -8.56
CA TYR A 130 17.61 13.03 -8.76
C TYR A 130 16.72 12.66 -9.95
N ARG A 131 17.28 12.53 -11.16
CA ARG A 131 16.51 12.23 -12.38
C ARG A 131 15.77 10.88 -12.29
N GLN A 132 16.38 9.89 -11.66
CA GLN A 132 15.77 8.56 -11.49
C GLN A 132 14.65 8.63 -10.45
N THR A 133 14.86 9.33 -9.34
CA THR A 133 13.83 9.57 -8.32
C THR A 133 12.62 10.31 -8.89
N LEU A 134 12.83 11.30 -9.77
CA LEU A 134 11.73 11.97 -10.46
C LEU A 134 10.94 11.01 -11.35
N LYS A 135 11.61 10.14 -12.11
CA LYS A 135 10.95 9.13 -12.97
C LYS A 135 10.07 8.17 -12.15
N GLU A 136 10.51 7.76 -10.97
CA GLU A 136 9.75 6.88 -10.07
C GLU A 136 8.48 7.54 -9.51
N LEU A 137 8.44 8.87 -9.46
CA LEU A 137 7.28 9.63 -8.99
C LEU A 137 6.28 9.96 -10.11
N ASN A 138 6.70 9.94 -11.39
CA ASN A 138 5.82 10.24 -12.52
C ASN A 138 4.52 9.38 -12.54
N PRO A 139 4.56 8.04 -12.31
CA PRO A 139 3.33 7.25 -12.29
C PRO A 139 2.37 7.67 -11.17
N LYS A 140 2.89 8.17 -10.04
CA LYS A 140 2.06 8.66 -8.94
C LYS A 140 1.40 9.99 -9.26
N VAL A 141 2.08 10.86 -10.02
CA VAL A 141 1.47 12.10 -10.53
C VAL A 141 0.28 11.75 -11.41
N ASN A 142 0.45 10.82 -12.37
CA ASN A 142 -0.65 10.35 -13.23
C ASN A 142 -1.79 9.72 -12.44
N LEU A 143 -1.48 8.88 -11.45
CA LEU A 143 -2.50 8.28 -10.57
C LEU A 143 -3.32 9.35 -9.83
N VAL A 144 -2.66 10.40 -9.34
CA VAL A 144 -3.36 11.52 -8.68
C VAL A 144 -4.24 12.28 -9.66
N LEU A 145 -3.83 12.43 -10.92
CA LEU A 145 -4.65 13.05 -11.97
C LEU A 145 -5.88 12.18 -12.30
N GLU A 146 -5.66 10.89 -12.55
CA GLU A 146 -6.71 9.91 -12.87
C GLU A 146 -7.74 9.79 -11.72
N GLU A 147 -7.29 9.71 -10.47
CA GLU A 147 -8.17 9.62 -9.29
C GLU A 147 -9.07 10.85 -9.11
N GLN A 148 -8.69 11.99 -9.70
CA GLN A 148 -9.47 13.22 -9.66
C GLN A 148 -10.29 13.44 -10.94
N GLY A 149 -10.32 12.43 -11.83
CA GLY A 149 -11.11 12.43 -13.05
C GLY A 149 -10.47 13.16 -14.23
N TYR A 150 -9.14 13.29 -14.25
CA TYR A 150 -8.40 13.98 -15.31
C TYR A 150 -7.57 13.04 -16.18
N ASP A 151 -7.35 13.45 -17.41
CA ASP A 151 -6.46 12.78 -18.35
C ASP A 151 -4.97 12.97 -17.97
N PRO A 152 -4.07 12.06 -18.39
CA PRO A 152 -2.65 12.16 -18.10
C PRO A 152 -2.01 13.39 -18.76
N GLU A 153 -1.28 14.17 -17.96
CA GLU A 153 -0.58 15.39 -18.39
C GLU A 153 0.84 15.07 -18.92
N PRO A 154 1.37 15.74 -19.97
CA PRO A 154 2.72 15.48 -20.46
C PRO A 154 3.80 15.73 -19.39
N ILE A 155 4.72 14.77 -19.23
CA ILE A 155 5.79 14.79 -18.20
C ILE A 155 6.65 16.08 -18.21
N ASN A 156 6.76 16.71 -19.38
CA ASN A 156 7.56 17.91 -19.58
C ASN A 156 6.81 19.22 -19.32
N SER A 157 5.48 19.20 -19.14
CA SER A 157 4.71 20.40 -18.82
C SER A 157 5.12 20.97 -17.46
N LEU A 158 4.88 22.26 -17.28
CA LEU A 158 5.22 22.96 -16.04
C LEU A 158 4.35 22.42 -14.89
N GLU A 159 3.10 22.13 -15.22
CA GLU A 159 2.02 21.66 -14.37
C GLU A 159 2.35 20.28 -13.81
N PHE A 160 2.80 19.35 -14.68
CA PHE A 160 3.26 18.02 -14.26
C PHE A 160 4.47 18.11 -13.31
N LYS A 161 5.43 18.99 -13.62
CA LYS A 161 6.63 19.19 -12.79
C LYS A 161 6.27 19.76 -11.41
N GLN A 162 5.34 20.71 -11.35
CA GLN A 162 4.85 21.30 -10.11
C GLN A 162 4.13 20.27 -9.23
N LEU A 163 3.28 19.42 -9.81
CA LEU A 163 2.65 18.32 -9.08
C LEU A 163 3.66 17.32 -8.52
N ARG A 164 4.64 16.94 -9.35
CA ARG A 164 5.72 16.04 -8.91
C ARG A 164 6.49 16.62 -7.72
N GLU A 165 6.81 17.91 -7.77
CA GLU A 165 7.46 18.62 -6.65
C GLU A 165 6.57 18.60 -5.39
N GLY A 166 5.26 18.83 -5.55
CA GLY A 166 4.28 18.70 -4.48
C GLY A 166 4.25 17.31 -3.83
N LEU A 167 4.37 16.24 -4.62
CA LEU A 167 4.45 14.86 -4.12
C LEU A 167 5.75 14.55 -3.39
N ILE A 168 6.87 15.13 -3.82
CA ILE A 168 8.16 15.03 -3.10
C ILE A 168 8.00 15.63 -1.71
N GLN A 169 7.46 16.84 -1.63
CA GLN A 169 7.27 17.54 -0.38
C GLN A 169 6.29 16.79 0.54
N LEU A 170 5.19 16.25 0.00
CA LEU A 170 4.24 15.44 0.78
C LEU A 170 4.90 14.17 1.34
N LYS A 171 5.77 13.51 0.56
CA LYS A 171 6.45 12.31 1.04
C LYS A 171 7.44 12.62 2.17
N LEU A 172 8.17 13.74 2.08
CA LEU A 172 9.01 14.23 3.17
C LEU A 172 8.18 14.52 4.42
N GLU A 173 7.03 15.17 4.24
CA GLU A 173 6.12 15.50 5.32
C GLU A 173 5.55 14.27 6.04
N GLN A 174 5.22 13.21 5.29
CA GLN A 174 4.75 11.97 5.89
C GLN A 174 5.77 11.36 6.86
N PHE A 175 7.08 11.49 6.58
CA PHE A 175 8.11 11.03 7.52
C PHE A 175 8.11 11.86 8.80
N GLU A 176 8.02 13.18 8.68
CA GLU A 176 7.97 14.07 9.85
C GLU A 176 6.73 13.81 10.72
N GLN A 177 5.55 13.66 10.11
CA GLN A 177 4.31 13.40 10.83
C GLN A 177 4.33 12.05 11.55
N LYS A 178 4.85 10.99 10.91
CA LYS A 178 5.04 9.67 11.55
C LYS A 178 5.94 9.77 12.77
N ARG A 179 7.02 10.55 12.68
CA ARG A 179 7.94 10.82 13.79
C ARG A 179 7.24 11.57 14.92
N ILE A 180 6.49 12.64 14.64
CA ILE A 180 5.78 13.41 15.67
C ILE A 180 4.75 12.55 16.40
N LEU A 181 3.94 11.77 15.66
CA LEU A 181 2.93 10.92 16.30
C LEU A 181 3.55 9.84 17.19
N LEU A 182 4.63 9.20 16.77
CA LEU A 182 5.27 8.12 17.53
C LEU A 182 6.18 8.61 18.66
N SER A 183 6.73 9.83 18.57
CA SER A 183 7.58 10.41 19.62
C SER A 183 6.80 10.92 20.83
N GLY A 184 5.48 11.08 20.74
CA GLY A 184 4.61 11.30 21.90
C GLY A 184 4.52 12.75 22.39
N ASN A 185 4.93 13.75 21.62
CA ASN A 185 4.84 15.16 22.02
C ASN A 185 4.07 16.00 21.00
N SER A 186 2.87 16.47 21.39
CA SER A 186 2.17 17.57 20.72
C SER A 186 2.49 18.96 21.31
N ASN A 187 3.36 19.10 22.31
CA ASN A 187 3.52 20.38 23.04
C ASN A 187 4.96 20.74 23.49
N VAL A 188 5.99 20.52 22.68
CA VAL A 188 7.27 21.23 22.89
C VAL A 188 7.89 21.48 21.52
N VAL A 189 7.82 22.71 21.02
CA VAL A 189 8.98 23.52 20.58
C VAL A 189 8.47 24.96 20.36
N GLU A 190 8.50 25.76 21.42
CA GLU A 190 8.99 27.13 21.31
C GLU A 190 10.05 27.34 22.40
N ASN A 191 11.24 27.72 21.92
CA ASN A 191 12.37 28.36 22.59
C ASN A 191 13.11 27.62 23.72
N SER A 192 14.33 27.15 23.39
CA SER A 192 15.51 27.61 24.12
C SER A 192 16.73 27.66 23.18
N GLU A 193 17.26 28.87 23.06
CA GLU A 193 18.64 29.15 22.69
C GLU A 193 19.61 28.41 23.62
N GLY A 194 20.74 27.96 23.06
CA GLY A 194 21.96 27.68 23.82
C GLY A 194 22.16 26.23 24.30
N MET A 195 22.79 25.40 23.47
CA MET A 195 23.85 24.49 23.93
C MET A 195 24.78 24.13 22.76
N GLU A 196 26.07 24.24 23.02
CA GLU A 196 27.20 24.13 22.10
C GLU A 196 27.39 22.75 21.41
N PRO A 197 28.20 22.69 20.33
CA PRO A 197 28.18 21.60 19.37
C PRO A 197 28.96 20.39 19.90
N VAL A 198 28.36 19.20 19.81
CA VAL A 198 29.09 17.94 20.03
C VAL A 198 29.45 17.34 18.67
N GLU A 199 30.73 17.03 18.56
CA GLU A 199 31.51 16.72 17.37
C GLU A 199 30.92 15.67 16.45
N SER A 200 31.10 15.93 15.15
CA SER A 200 30.94 15.00 14.06
C SER A 200 31.88 13.80 14.19
N VAL A 201 31.35 12.62 14.51
CA VAL A 201 32.06 11.37 14.25
C VAL A 201 31.76 10.94 12.82
N SER A 202 32.66 11.33 11.91
CA SER A 202 32.79 10.69 10.62
C SER A 202 33.35 9.28 10.83
N THR A 203 32.53 8.25 10.79
CA THR A 203 33.03 6.89 10.61
C THR A 203 32.87 6.49 9.15
N SER A 204 33.86 6.87 8.35
CA SER A 204 34.18 6.14 7.14
C SER A 204 34.67 4.74 7.55
N VAL A 205 33.77 3.75 7.56
CA VAL A 205 34.21 2.36 7.67
C VAL A 205 34.69 1.93 6.29
N GLN A 206 36.01 1.92 6.14
CA GLN A 206 36.70 1.23 5.07
C GLN A 206 36.27 -0.25 5.05
N LEU A 207 35.84 -0.71 3.88
CA LEU A 207 35.66 -2.10 3.56
C LEU A 207 37.03 -2.78 3.66
N ASN A 208 37.27 -3.57 4.72
CA ASN A 208 38.31 -4.59 4.72
C ASN A 208 37.80 -5.86 5.39
N SER A 209 38.02 -6.96 4.67
CA SER A 209 37.50 -8.32 4.85
C SER A 209 37.88 -9.00 6.18
N VAL A 210 36.91 -9.60 6.88
CA VAL A 210 37.14 -10.77 7.76
C VAL A 210 35.89 -11.68 7.82
N LYS A 211 36.09 -12.93 7.39
CA LYS A 211 35.41 -14.22 7.67
C LYS A 211 34.03 -14.23 8.37
N ASP A 212 33.03 -14.48 7.54
CA ASP A 212 32.04 -15.56 7.58
C ASP A 212 31.41 -15.98 8.93
N ASN A 213 30.29 -15.31 9.26
CA ASN A 213 29.24 -15.86 10.12
C ASN A 213 27.86 -15.52 9.50
N SER A 214 27.77 -15.72 8.18
CA SER A 214 26.63 -15.26 7.40
C SER A 214 25.45 -16.23 7.56
N LEU A 215 24.29 -15.70 7.95
CA LEU A 215 23.04 -16.46 8.15
C LEU A 215 22.74 -17.29 6.89
N SER A 216 22.45 -18.59 7.02
CA SER A 216 22.09 -19.42 5.88
C SER A 216 20.65 -19.14 5.41
N LEU A 217 20.37 -19.41 4.14
CA LEU A 217 19.04 -19.21 3.57
C LEU A 217 17.99 -20.10 4.24
N SER A 218 18.35 -21.33 4.63
CA SER A 218 17.46 -22.25 5.33
C SER A 218 17.05 -21.71 6.71
N VAL A 219 17.98 -21.08 7.44
CA VAL A 219 17.67 -20.43 8.72
C VAL A 219 16.81 -19.18 8.49
N LEU A 220 17.09 -18.39 7.45
CA LEU A 220 16.26 -17.24 7.10
C LEU A 220 14.80 -17.65 6.79
N CYS A 221 14.62 -18.72 6.02
CA CYS A 221 13.30 -19.28 5.71
C CYS A 221 12.57 -19.71 6.99
N LYS A 222 13.25 -20.39 7.93
CA LYS A 222 12.67 -20.77 9.23
C LYS A 222 12.25 -19.55 10.05
N ASN A 223 13.12 -18.56 10.17
CA ASN A 223 12.81 -17.33 10.91
C ASN A 223 11.63 -16.57 10.28
N PHE A 224 11.54 -16.55 8.95
CA PHE A 224 10.41 -15.97 8.24
C PHE A 224 9.11 -16.71 8.55
N LEU A 225 9.10 -18.03 8.52
CA LEU A 225 7.91 -18.82 8.84
C LEU A 225 7.48 -18.63 10.29
N GLN A 226 8.43 -18.58 11.22
CA GLN A 226 8.15 -18.27 12.63
C GLN A 226 7.50 -16.89 12.77
N SER A 227 8.01 -15.87 12.07
CA SER A 227 7.38 -14.54 12.06
C SER A 227 5.94 -14.53 11.53
N ARG A 228 5.56 -15.51 10.68
CA ARG A 228 4.18 -15.68 10.21
C ARG A 228 3.29 -16.29 11.26
N VAL A 229 3.82 -17.20 12.06
CA VAL A 229 3.13 -17.77 13.23
C VAL A 229 2.92 -16.68 14.27
N ASP A 230 3.98 -15.96 14.65
CA ASP A 230 3.97 -14.97 15.75
C ASP A 230 2.99 -13.82 15.47
N ARG A 231 2.78 -13.45 14.20
CA ARG A 231 1.82 -12.41 13.79
C ARG A 231 0.37 -12.91 13.64
N GLY A 232 0.08 -14.17 13.97
CA GLY A 232 -1.25 -14.77 13.83
C GLY A 232 -1.70 -15.01 12.40
N SER A 233 -0.79 -15.34 11.47
CA SER A 233 -1.21 -15.68 10.09
C SER A 233 -2.02 -16.99 10.08
N THR A 234 -2.96 -17.11 9.14
CA THR A 234 -3.75 -18.36 9.02
C THR A 234 -2.86 -19.57 8.68
N PRO A 235 -3.24 -20.80 9.10
CA PRO A 235 -2.49 -22.02 8.79
C PRO A 235 -2.23 -22.21 7.29
N LEU A 236 -3.23 -21.90 6.46
CA LEU A 236 -3.11 -21.96 5.00
C LEU A 236 -2.06 -20.99 4.47
N THR A 237 -2.00 -19.76 5.03
CA THR A 237 -1.00 -18.76 4.64
C THR A 237 0.41 -19.21 5.01
N ILE A 238 0.58 -19.83 6.19
CA ILE A 238 1.86 -20.36 6.65
C ILE A 238 2.31 -21.50 5.73
N MET A 239 1.40 -22.43 5.40
CA MET A 239 1.66 -23.54 4.48
C MET A 239 2.06 -23.04 3.08
N ASP A 240 1.37 -22.02 2.55
CA ASP A 240 1.72 -21.38 1.28
C ASP A 240 3.13 -20.76 1.31
N CYS A 241 3.47 -20.09 2.42
CA CYS A 241 4.81 -19.54 2.62
C CYS A 241 5.86 -20.66 2.64
N GLN A 242 5.62 -21.72 3.42
CA GLN A 242 6.52 -22.86 3.55
C GLN A 242 6.76 -23.58 2.22
N ASN A 243 5.71 -23.82 1.45
CA ASN A 243 5.82 -24.40 0.11
C ASN A 243 6.68 -23.54 -0.81
N SER A 244 6.54 -22.20 -0.73
CA SER A 244 7.30 -21.28 -1.55
C SER A 244 8.78 -21.24 -1.14
N THR A 245 9.07 -21.15 0.17
CA THR A 245 10.44 -21.11 0.70
C THR A 245 11.19 -22.41 0.48
N ASN A 246 10.52 -23.57 0.59
CA ASN A 246 11.12 -24.86 0.30
C ASN A 246 11.50 -24.97 -1.18
N LEU A 247 10.63 -24.51 -2.09
CA LEU A 247 10.95 -24.51 -3.51
C LEU A 247 12.11 -23.55 -3.84
N LEU A 248 12.22 -22.42 -3.13
CA LEU A 248 13.38 -21.56 -3.27
C LEU A 248 14.67 -22.30 -2.88
N LEU A 249 14.67 -22.96 -1.71
CA LEU A 249 15.81 -23.77 -1.25
C LEU A 249 16.15 -24.93 -2.20
N GLU A 250 15.14 -25.61 -2.75
CA GLU A 250 15.33 -26.64 -3.79
C GLU A 250 16.00 -26.06 -5.05
N THR A 251 15.73 -24.80 -5.37
CA THR A 251 16.20 -24.17 -6.63
C THR A 251 17.61 -23.61 -6.50
N ILE A 252 17.89 -22.81 -5.47
CA ILE A 252 19.15 -22.08 -5.35
C ILE A 252 20.07 -22.63 -4.25
N GLY A 253 19.64 -23.68 -3.52
CA GLY A 253 20.39 -24.29 -2.44
C GLY A 253 20.37 -23.50 -1.13
N ASP A 254 21.01 -24.08 -0.10
CA ASP A 254 21.21 -23.41 1.19
C ASP A 254 22.49 -22.57 1.18
N ILE A 255 22.41 -21.43 0.50
CA ILE A 255 23.52 -20.48 0.39
C ILE A 255 23.50 -19.47 1.53
N PRO A 256 24.63 -18.81 1.84
CA PRO A 256 24.63 -17.71 2.79
C PRO A 256 23.86 -16.51 2.25
N VAL A 257 23.03 -15.89 3.10
CA VAL A 257 22.04 -14.88 2.71
C VAL A 257 22.65 -13.62 2.10
N ASN A 258 23.88 -13.28 2.48
CA ASN A 258 24.63 -12.15 1.92
C ASN A 258 25.11 -12.39 0.47
N THR A 259 25.06 -13.63 -0.03
CA THR A 259 25.38 -13.99 -1.42
C THR A 259 24.16 -13.93 -2.35
N LEU A 260 22.96 -13.69 -1.80
CA LEU A 260 21.76 -13.50 -2.61
C LEU A 260 21.97 -12.35 -3.60
N GLY A 261 21.41 -12.52 -4.80
CA GLY A 261 21.69 -11.65 -5.92
C GLY A 261 20.68 -11.82 -7.05
N HIS A 262 20.77 -10.98 -8.07
CA HIS A 262 19.82 -11.00 -9.19
C HIS A 262 19.86 -12.30 -10.02
N SER A 263 20.99 -13.03 -10.04
CA SER A 263 21.10 -14.33 -10.69
C SER A 263 20.09 -15.32 -10.09
N HIS A 264 20.08 -15.46 -8.77
CA HIS A 264 19.17 -16.33 -8.02
C HIS A 264 17.69 -15.98 -8.30
N GLY A 265 17.36 -14.68 -8.38
CA GLY A 265 16.01 -14.24 -8.75
C GLY A 265 15.60 -14.65 -10.17
N ARG A 266 16.52 -14.58 -11.14
CA ARG A 266 16.25 -15.03 -12.52
C ARG A 266 16.14 -16.54 -12.62
N GLU A 267 17.05 -17.26 -11.98
CA GLU A 267 17.05 -18.72 -11.90
C GLU A 267 15.74 -19.24 -11.32
N PHE A 268 15.28 -18.67 -10.21
CA PHE A 268 14.02 -19.03 -9.60
C PHE A 268 12.82 -18.85 -10.55
N VAL A 269 12.77 -17.76 -11.31
CA VAL A 269 11.71 -17.52 -12.32
C VAL A 269 11.79 -18.53 -13.47
N GLN A 270 13.00 -18.83 -13.96
CA GLN A 270 13.20 -19.81 -15.03
C GLN A 270 12.74 -21.21 -14.61
N THR A 271 13.10 -21.62 -13.38
CA THR A 271 12.68 -22.88 -12.79
C THR A 271 11.17 -22.95 -12.64
N LEU A 272 10.52 -21.91 -12.09
CA LEU A 272 9.06 -21.87 -11.93
C LEU A 272 8.30 -22.06 -13.26
N LYS A 273 8.82 -21.49 -14.35
CA LYS A 273 8.21 -21.60 -15.68
C LYS A 273 8.34 -22.98 -16.32
N LYS A 274 9.33 -23.79 -15.92
CA LYS A 274 9.56 -25.13 -16.45
C LYS A 274 8.96 -26.25 -15.59
N LEU A 275 8.43 -25.92 -14.40
CA LEU A 275 7.95 -26.93 -13.48
C LEU A 275 6.56 -27.47 -13.87
N PRO A 276 6.36 -28.80 -13.82
CA PRO A 276 5.05 -29.41 -14.05
C PRO A 276 4.02 -29.02 -12.99
N LYS A 277 2.75 -28.91 -13.41
CA LYS A 277 1.62 -28.76 -12.49
C LYS A 277 1.46 -30.01 -11.62
N ASN A 278 1.08 -29.83 -10.36
CA ASN A 278 0.84 -30.92 -9.40
C ASN A 278 2.04 -31.88 -9.23
N ARG A 279 3.28 -31.38 -9.37
CA ARG A 279 4.51 -32.20 -9.37
C ARG A 279 4.62 -33.18 -8.19
N LYS A 280 4.24 -32.75 -6.98
CA LYS A 280 4.33 -33.58 -5.76
C LYS A 280 3.44 -34.83 -5.84
N SER A 281 2.32 -34.76 -6.55
CA SER A 281 1.38 -35.87 -6.72
C SER A 281 1.67 -36.67 -8.00
N ARG A 282 2.00 -36.00 -9.10
CA ARG A 282 2.26 -36.66 -10.40
C ARG A 282 3.65 -37.29 -10.51
N PHE A 283 4.64 -36.73 -9.81
CA PHE A 283 6.04 -37.11 -9.92
C PHE A 283 6.73 -37.16 -8.54
N PRO A 284 6.25 -37.99 -7.60
CA PRO A 284 6.70 -37.97 -6.20
C PRO A 284 8.19 -38.32 -6.01
N ASN A 285 8.77 -39.09 -6.94
CA ASN A 285 10.15 -39.59 -6.85
C ASN A 285 11.13 -38.87 -7.80
N LYS A 286 10.75 -37.70 -8.34
CA LYS A 286 11.59 -36.94 -9.27
C LYS A 286 12.19 -35.73 -8.57
N THR A 287 13.48 -35.48 -8.81
CA THR A 287 14.18 -34.31 -8.28
C THR A 287 13.79 -33.05 -9.06
N LEU A 288 14.12 -31.88 -8.52
CA LEU A 288 13.88 -30.62 -9.22
C LEU A 288 14.58 -30.58 -10.59
N SER A 289 15.80 -31.13 -10.68
CA SER A 289 16.55 -31.22 -11.94
C SER A 289 15.82 -32.10 -12.96
N ASP A 290 15.38 -33.29 -12.55
CA ASP A 290 14.65 -34.20 -13.43
C ASP A 290 13.37 -33.57 -13.97
N LEU A 291 12.68 -32.78 -13.14
CA LEU A 291 11.39 -32.17 -13.49
C LEU A 291 11.53 -31.03 -14.49
N VAL A 292 12.63 -30.27 -14.44
CA VAL A 292 12.90 -29.14 -15.32
C VAL A 292 13.29 -29.60 -16.73
N GLU A 293 13.79 -30.83 -16.87
CA GLU A 293 14.17 -31.46 -18.13
C GLU A 293 13.02 -32.24 -18.79
N MET A 294 11.87 -32.39 -18.13
CA MET A 294 10.74 -33.13 -18.71
C MET A 294 10.14 -32.40 -19.91
N GLU A 295 10.01 -33.11 -21.02
CA GLU A 295 9.27 -32.67 -22.20
C GLU A 295 7.81 -33.16 -22.16
N ASN A 296 6.92 -32.48 -22.88
CA ASN A 296 5.51 -32.89 -23.07
C ASN A 296 4.67 -32.99 -21.78
N VAL A 297 4.93 -32.13 -20.79
CA VAL A 297 4.20 -32.07 -19.52
C VAL A 297 3.41 -30.77 -19.38
N GLU A 298 2.24 -30.86 -18.74
CA GLU A 298 1.46 -29.66 -18.38
C GLU A 298 2.18 -28.85 -17.31
N LEU A 299 2.57 -27.63 -17.66
CA LEU A 299 3.34 -26.73 -16.80
C LEU A 299 2.46 -25.98 -15.79
N MET A 300 3.11 -25.44 -14.76
CA MET A 300 2.47 -24.61 -13.75
C MET A 300 1.86 -23.35 -14.38
N GLY A 301 0.59 -23.07 -14.05
CA GLY A 301 -0.09 -21.86 -14.52
C GLY A 301 0.48 -20.58 -13.92
N GLU A 302 0.39 -19.49 -14.68
CA GLU A 302 0.97 -18.18 -14.32
C GLU A 302 0.46 -17.61 -12.98
N LYS A 303 -0.82 -17.84 -12.64
CA LYS A 303 -1.38 -17.42 -11.34
C LYS A 303 -0.68 -18.11 -10.17
N THR A 304 -0.38 -19.41 -10.31
CA THR A 304 0.34 -20.19 -9.30
C THR A 304 1.79 -19.73 -9.19
N ILE A 305 2.46 -19.49 -10.33
CA ILE A 305 3.81 -18.91 -10.38
C ILE A 305 3.83 -17.57 -9.65
N SER A 306 2.89 -16.68 -9.97
CA SER A 306 2.78 -15.35 -9.34
C SER A 306 2.53 -15.44 -7.84
N LYS A 307 1.68 -16.37 -7.39
CA LYS A 307 1.40 -16.61 -5.97
C LYS A 307 2.68 -17.04 -5.23
N LEU A 308 3.41 -18.03 -5.75
CA LEU A 308 4.66 -18.52 -5.15
C LEU A 308 5.72 -17.42 -5.12
N PHE A 309 5.93 -16.74 -6.24
CA PHE A 309 6.91 -15.67 -6.36
C PHE A 309 6.63 -14.50 -5.42
N SER A 310 5.35 -14.14 -5.25
CA SER A 310 4.93 -13.09 -4.31
C SER A 310 5.28 -13.42 -2.86
N LYS A 311 5.23 -14.69 -2.45
CA LYS A 311 5.67 -15.11 -1.10
C LYS A 311 7.17 -14.90 -0.92
N ILE A 312 7.97 -15.18 -1.95
CA ILE A 312 9.42 -14.92 -1.91
C ILE A 312 9.72 -13.42 -1.85
N ILE A 313 9.06 -12.59 -2.66
CA ILE A 313 9.17 -11.12 -2.54
C ILE A 313 8.88 -10.69 -1.11
N THR A 314 7.82 -11.23 -0.51
CA THR A 314 7.41 -10.87 0.85
C THR A 314 8.41 -11.33 1.90
N MET A 315 8.99 -12.53 1.75
CA MET A 315 10.06 -13.03 2.62
C MET A 315 11.29 -12.14 2.56
N VAL A 316 11.73 -11.78 1.36
CA VAL A 316 12.94 -10.97 1.18
C VAL A 316 12.71 -9.53 1.66
N ASN A 317 11.51 -8.96 1.45
CA ASN A 317 11.17 -7.67 2.06
C ASN A 317 11.15 -7.73 3.59
N TRP A 318 10.64 -8.83 4.16
CA TRP A 318 10.70 -9.03 5.61
C TRP A 318 12.16 -9.15 6.09
N SER A 319 13.02 -9.86 5.36
CA SER A 319 14.43 -10.02 5.73
C SER A 319 15.23 -8.72 5.62
N ILE A 320 14.87 -7.81 4.71
CA ILE A 320 15.40 -6.43 4.68
C ILE A 320 15.05 -5.70 5.98
N ASN A 321 13.78 -5.75 6.41
CA ASN A 321 13.33 -5.09 7.62
C ASN A 321 13.97 -5.67 8.90
N GLN A 322 14.49 -6.90 8.85
CA GLN A 322 15.25 -7.52 9.94
C GLN A 322 16.77 -7.28 9.84
N GLY A 323 17.25 -6.60 8.80
CA GLY A 323 18.68 -6.33 8.57
C GLY A 323 19.48 -7.51 8.01
N TYR A 324 18.83 -8.58 7.55
CA TYR A 324 19.53 -9.78 7.03
C TYR A 324 20.01 -9.61 5.58
N VAL A 325 19.30 -8.82 4.76
CA VAL A 325 19.67 -8.53 3.37
C VAL A 325 19.52 -7.03 3.10
N LYS A 326 20.31 -6.50 2.16
CA LYS A 326 20.33 -5.06 1.84
C LYS A 326 19.23 -4.64 0.88
N GLU A 327 18.81 -5.53 -0.01
CA GLU A 327 17.82 -5.23 -1.03
C GLU A 327 17.05 -6.48 -1.49
N ASN A 328 15.99 -6.28 -2.27
CA ASN A 328 15.17 -7.37 -2.78
C ASN A 328 15.54 -7.71 -4.23
N PHE A 329 16.45 -8.66 -4.39
CA PHE A 329 16.94 -9.10 -5.69
C PHE A 329 15.91 -9.80 -6.58
N PHE A 330 14.78 -10.23 -6.01
CA PHE A 330 13.66 -10.89 -6.71
C PHE A 330 12.65 -9.87 -7.24
N LYS A 331 12.63 -8.64 -6.72
CA LYS A 331 11.70 -7.60 -7.17
C LYS A 331 11.88 -7.33 -8.67
N GLY A 332 10.77 -7.41 -9.41
CA GLY A 332 10.75 -7.15 -10.86
C GLY A 332 11.39 -8.24 -11.73
N LYS A 333 11.64 -9.46 -11.23
CA LYS A 333 12.13 -10.58 -12.08
C LYS A 333 11.01 -11.39 -12.72
N LEU A 334 9.82 -11.39 -12.11
CA LEU A 334 8.63 -11.96 -12.71
C LEU A 334 7.84 -10.84 -13.40
N GLU A 335 7.68 -10.97 -14.71
CA GLU A 335 6.87 -10.04 -15.49
C GLU A 335 5.39 -10.15 -15.09
N PRO A 336 4.68 -9.03 -14.88
CA PRO A 336 3.27 -9.05 -14.57
C PRO A 336 2.46 -9.52 -15.79
N THR A 337 1.67 -10.57 -15.61
CA THR A 337 0.70 -10.97 -16.64
C THR A 337 -0.36 -9.89 -16.79
N ARG A 338 -0.46 -9.29 -17.99
CA ARG A 338 -1.63 -8.47 -18.37
C ARG A 338 -2.84 -9.38 -18.53
N GLN A 339 -3.59 -9.60 -17.47
CA GLN A 339 -4.91 -10.21 -17.59
C GLN A 339 -5.91 -9.11 -17.92
N LYS A 340 -6.70 -9.30 -18.99
CA LYS A 340 -7.97 -8.58 -19.11
C LYS A 340 -8.76 -8.89 -17.86
N GLN A 341 -9.08 -7.88 -17.05
CA GLN A 341 -10.09 -8.04 -16.02
C GLN A 341 -11.36 -8.49 -16.75
N ILE A 342 -11.75 -9.74 -16.54
CA ILE A 342 -13.10 -10.16 -16.82
C ILE A 342 -13.90 -9.46 -15.74
N ILE A 343 -14.54 -8.35 -16.10
CA ILE A 343 -15.53 -7.72 -15.24
C ILE A 343 -16.59 -8.79 -14.99
N GLU A 344 -16.74 -9.20 -13.74
CA GLU A 344 -17.83 -10.09 -13.34
C GLU A 344 -19.13 -9.42 -13.77
N LYS A 345 -19.87 -10.07 -14.67
CA LYS A 345 -21.19 -9.60 -15.06
C LYS A 345 -22.12 -9.82 -13.87
N HIS A 346 -22.83 -8.79 -13.47
CA HIS A 346 -23.98 -8.94 -12.58
C HIS A 346 -25.01 -9.83 -13.28
N PHE A 347 -25.69 -10.67 -12.51
CA PHE A 347 -26.83 -11.41 -13.03
C PHE A 347 -27.96 -10.44 -13.39
N THR A 348 -28.55 -10.62 -14.56
CA THR A 348 -29.81 -9.96 -14.92
C THR A 348 -30.96 -10.49 -14.06
N PRO A 349 -32.08 -9.74 -13.92
CA PRO A 349 -33.25 -10.23 -13.21
C PRO A 349 -33.76 -11.58 -13.73
N SER A 350 -33.70 -11.82 -15.05
CA SER A 350 -34.10 -13.09 -15.65
C SER A 350 -33.15 -14.24 -15.32
N GLU A 351 -31.84 -13.99 -15.23
CA GLU A 351 -30.86 -14.99 -14.79
C GLU A 351 -31.01 -15.29 -13.29
N LEU A 352 -31.31 -14.28 -12.46
CA LEU A 352 -31.62 -14.49 -11.05
C LEU A 352 -32.90 -15.31 -10.86
N GLU A 353 -33.94 -15.06 -11.66
CA GLU A 353 -35.16 -15.88 -11.63
C GLU A 353 -34.86 -17.34 -12.02
N LEU A 354 -33.97 -17.56 -12.98
CA LEU A 354 -33.57 -18.90 -13.38
C LEU A 354 -32.75 -19.63 -12.32
N ILE A 355 -31.87 -18.93 -11.59
CA ILE A 355 -30.96 -19.52 -10.60
C ILE A 355 -31.57 -19.56 -9.19
N CYS A 356 -32.43 -18.61 -8.85
CA CYS A 356 -33.02 -18.44 -7.51
C CYS A 356 -34.55 -18.49 -7.49
N GLY A 357 -35.21 -18.75 -8.62
CA GLY A 357 -36.66 -18.95 -8.69
C GLY A 357 -37.08 -20.39 -8.38
N ASN A 358 -38.12 -20.86 -9.06
CA ASN A 358 -38.74 -22.17 -8.78
C ASN A 358 -37.78 -23.36 -8.94
N ASP A 359 -36.82 -23.27 -9.87
CA ASP A 359 -35.85 -24.34 -10.12
C ASP A 359 -34.93 -24.56 -8.92
N LEU A 360 -34.51 -23.50 -8.22
CA LEU A 360 -33.73 -23.63 -7.00
C LEU A 360 -34.50 -24.45 -5.97
N LYS A 361 -35.77 -24.09 -5.73
CA LYS A 361 -36.64 -24.79 -4.78
C LYS A 361 -36.75 -26.29 -5.09
N LYS A 362 -36.95 -26.62 -6.37
CA LYS A 362 -37.05 -27.99 -6.87
C LYS A 362 -35.75 -28.78 -6.73
N ASP A 363 -34.61 -28.12 -6.91
CA ASP A 363 -33.28 -28.74 -6.80
C ASP A 363 -32.68 -28.71 -5.39
N SER A 364 -33.34 -28.03 -4.44
CA SER A 364 -32.95 -27.91 -3.04
C SER A 364 -33.99 -28.49 -2.09
N LEU A 365 -35.11 -27.80 -1.84
CA LEU A 365 -36.07 -28.17 -0.80
C LEU A 365 -36.78 -29.48 -1.15
N ASP A 366 -37.19 -29.64 -2.41
CA ASP A 366 -37.90 -30.84 -2.86
C ASP A 366 -36.98 -32.09 -2.89
N LYS A 367 -35.67 -31.89 -2.75
CA LYS A 367 -34.65 -32.96 -2.64
C LYS A 367 -34.05 -33.08 -1.24
N ASP A 368 -34.68 -32.47 -0.23
CA ASP A 368 -34.22 -32.45 1.16
C ASP A 368 -32.79 -31.90 1.32
N ARG A 369 -32.49 -30.82 0.58
CA ARG A 369 -31.22 -30.08 0.64
C ARG A 369 -31.46 -28.60 0.96
N PRO A 370 -32.02 -28.28 2.14
CA PRO A 370 -32.38 -26.93 2.52
C PRO A 370 -31.18 -25.97 2.59
N GLU A 371 -29.98 -26.49 2.83
CA GLU A 371 -28.75 -25.70 2.85
C GLU A 371 -28.50 -24.99 1.52
N ARG A 372 -28.84 -25.62 0.38
CA ARG A 372 -28.66 -25.01 -0.95
C ARG A 372 -29.62 -23.85 -1.18
N TYR A 373 -30.83 -23.97 -0.67
CA TYR A 373 -31.85 -22.93 -0.77
C TYR A 373 -31.45 -21.71 0.06
N TRP A 374 -31.25 -21.93 1.36
CA TRP A 374 -31.08 -20.84 2.32
C TRP A 374 -29.73 -20.15 2.15
N VAL A 375 -28.64 -20.88 1.87
CA VAL A 375 -27.33 -20.26 1.64
C VAL A 375 -27.37 -19.35 0.41
N ALA A 376 -28.05 -19.76 -0.67
CA ALA A 376 -28.20 -18.94 -1.87
C ALA A 376 -28.98 -17.65 -1.58
N PHE A 377 -30.15 -17.76 -0.94
CA PHE A 377 -30.99 -16.60 -0.64
C PHE A 377 -30.38 -15.64 0.38
N ILE A 378 -29.77 -16.16 1.44
CA ILE A 378 -29.07 -15.32 2.41
C ILE A 378 -27.93 -14.57 1.71
N SER A 379 -27.14 -15.24 0.86
CA SER A 379 -26.05 -14.60 0.14
C SER A 379 -26.55 -13.55 -0.86
N LEU A 380 -27.65 -13.82 -1.57
CA LEU A 380 -28.28 -12.90 -2.53
C LEU A 380 -28.75 -11.60 -1.86
N TYR A 381 -29.44 -11.69 -0.72
CA TYR A 381 -30.01 -10.51 -0.06
C TYR A 381 -29.05 -9.78 0.87
N SER A 382 -28.08 -10.48 1.45
CA SER A 382 -27.16 -9.89 2.43
C SER A 382 -25.81 -9.47 1.84
N GLY A 383 -25.48 -9.95 0.63
CA GLY A 383 -24.16 -9.78 0.03
C GLY A 383 -23.02 -10.44 0.81
N SER A 384 -23.34 -11.39 1.70
CA SER A 384 -22.35 -12.10 2.53
C SER A 384 -21.52 -13.07 1.68
N ARG A 385 -20.24 -13.26 2.05
CA ARG A 385 -19.43 -14.30 1.41
C ARG A 385 -19.94 -15.68 1.80
N LEU A 386 -19.77 -16.68 0.93
CA LEU A 386 -20.20 -18.05 1.18
C LEU A 386 -19.77 -18.59 2.56
N ASN A 387 -18.49 -18.41 2.93
CA ASN A 387 -18.00 -18.87 4.23
C ASN A 387 -18.61 -18.10 5.42
N GLU A 388 -18.97 -16.82 5.24
CA GLU A 388 -19.65 -16.04 6.29
C GLU A 388 -21.07 -16.60 6.49
N THR A 389 -21.79 -16.91 5.40
CA THR A 389 -23.12 -17.53 5.45
C THR A 389 -23.08 -18.92 6.10
N CYS A 390 -22.09 -19.75 5.76
CA CYS A 390 -21.98 -21.12 6.28
C CYS A 390 -21.52 -21.21 7.74
N GLN A 391 -20.97 -20.15 8.32
CA GLN A 391 -20.52 -20.12 9.73
C GLN A 391 -21.54 -19.48 10.67
N MET A 392 -22.66 -19.00 10.12
CA MET A 392 -23.70 -18.30 10.87
C MET A 392 -24.49 -19.26 11.77
N ASN A 393 -24.73 -18.84 13.00
CA ASN A 393 -25.60 -19.52 13.95
C ASN A 393 -26.93 -18.77 14.07
N VAL A 394 -27.97 -19.47 14.55
CA VAL A 394 -29.27 -18.83 14.85
C VAL A 394 -29.10 -17.68 15.86
N SER A 395 -28.16 -17.79 16.79
CA SER A 395 -27.85 -16.72 17.76
C SER A 395 -27.24 -15.45 17.15
N ASP A 396 -26.83 -15.49 15.89
CA ASP A 396 -26.29 -14.34 15.17
C ASP A 396 -27.41 -13.51 14.52
N ILE A 397 -28.64 -14.02 14.51
CA ILE A 397 -29.83 -13.33 14.03
C ILE A 397 -30.57 -12.74 15.24
N ARG A 398 -30.67 -11.41 15.30
CA ARG A 398 -31.39 -10.72 16.37
C ARG A 398 -32.20 -9.55 15.86
N GLU A 399 -33.21 -9.18 16.61
CA GLU A 399 -33.96 -7.96 16.36
C GLU A 399 -33.33 -6.80 17.13
N GLN A 400 -33.09 -5.69 16.45
CA GLN A 400 -32.59 -4.45 17.03
C GLN A 400 -33.39 -3.30 16.45
N ASP A 401 -34.01 -2.49 17.32
CA ASP A 401 -34.84 -1.34 16.94
C ASP A 401 -35.96 -1.69 15.93
N GLY A 402 -36.56 -2.90 16.06
CA GLY A 402 -37.61 -3.39 15.16
C GLY A 402 -37.11 -3.91 13.81
N ILE A 403 -35.80 -4.05 13.64
CA ILE A 403 -35.15 -4.51 12.41
C ILE A 403 -34.35 -5.80 12.71
N TRP A 404 -34.56 -6.84 11.92
CA TRP A 404 -33.75 -8.05 11.99
C TRP A 404 -32.35 -7.79 11.43
N VAL A 405 -31.34 -8.04 12.26
CA VAL A 405 -29.92 -7.86 11.92
C VAL A 405 -29.19 -9.20 12.01
N ILE A 406 -28.20 -9.35 11.13
CA ILE A 406 -27.24 -10.47 11.14
C ILE A 406 -25.93 -9.94 11.72
N ASP A 407 -25.56 -10.41 12.90
CA ASP A 407 -24.31 -10.04 13.56
C ASP A 407 -23.14 -10.87 12.98
N ARG A 408 -22.22 -10.21 12.27
CA ARG A 408 -21.19 -10.91 11.46
C ARG A 408 -19.85 -11.10 12.17
N PHE A 409 -19.70 -10.68 13.43
CA PHE A 409 -18.43 -10.78 14.15
C PHE A 409 -18.64 -11.07 15.64
N ARG A 410 -18.31 -12.29 16.05
CA ARG A 410 -17.92 -12.62 17.42
C ARG A 410 -16.44 -12.97 17.48
#